data_AF-A0A6P0TWL2-F1
#
_entry.id   AF-A0A6P0TWL2-F1
#
_cell.length_a   1.000
_cell.length_b   1.000
_cell.length_c   1.000
_cell.angle_alpha   90.00
_cell.angle_beta   90.00
_cell.angle_gamma   90.00
#
_symmetry.space_group_name_H-M   'P 1'
#
loop_
_entity.id
_entity.type
_entity.pdbx_description
1 polymer ?
#
loop_
_entity_poly.entity_id
_entity_poly.type
_entity_poly.pdbx_seq_one_letter_code
_entity_poly.pdbx_strand_id
1 'polypeptide(L)'
;MSGEKRKYVSVEEQELQRLRQQESRLRSVQRDLPERLNAVREQARQEFQQRLAPLENRARQQEQETQRLKSGLKDLEKQTQKRLQKQRQEFQTAVRQSESRQQQALQQETNRLESAMRQGFEEQRREYLQISQQQRKEYIQLLEQQDAKFTELISEERQARQEQIKQVVANIEEERERKAQLASDMLADVETVWEQINRDYQHERFAPGRLADLRRGLEMARSNIQSGVSEAAIANAQQTYLDLADLRLELEQKEQEWQLFYNAAWEDLQSLIAEVQANRECEIEVGQGSDAEKFKFEVDYWVDGRLSEYEKQLAELESQLKAGESTLTTEEVKQLGEEITALQPTLGEIMEQAKLSILGSQLRAE
;
A
#
# COMPACT_ATOMS: atom_id res chain seq x y z
N MET A 1 159.70 -21.89 -21.65
CA MET A 1 159.91 -21.36 -23.01
C MET A 1 158.56 -20.91 -23.53
N SER A 2 158.33 -19.59 -23.62
CA SER A 2 158.34 -18.84 -24.88
C SER A 2 157.07 -19.12 -25.72
N GLY A 3 156.26 -18.15 -26.12
CA GLY A 3 156.44 -16.70 -26.06
C GLY A 3 155.18 -16.02 -26.58
N GLU A 4 154.83 -14.91 -25.93
CA GLU A 4 153.69 -14.05 -26.26
C GLU A 4 153.97 -13.34 -27.60
N LYS A 5 153.26 -13.74 -28.66
CA LYS A 5 153.37 -13.13 -29.99
C LYS A 5 152.69 -11.75 -29.98
N ARG A 6 153.46 -10.69 -29.74
CA ARG A 6 153.01 -9.31 -29.94
C ARG A 6 152.97 -8.98 -31.43
N LYS A 7 151.76 -8.85 -31.98
CA LYS A 7 151.50 -8.47 -33.37
C LYS A 7 151.24 -6.95 -33.40
N TYR A 8 152.20 -6.19 -33.90
CA TYR A 8 152.03 -4.76 -34.14
C TYR A 8 151.20 -4.57 -35.41
N VAL A 9 150.00 -4.01 -35.27
CA VAL A 9 149.12 -3.65 -36.38
C VAL A 9 149.29 -2.17 -36.66
N SER A 10 149.84 -1.84 -37.82
CA SER A 10 149.96 -0.46 -38.31
C SER A 10 148.57 0.02 -38.74
N VAL A 11 148.00 0.95 -37.97
CA VAL A 11 146.75 1.63 -38.33
C VAL A 11 147.11 2.81 -39.22
N GLU A 12 146.53 2.90 -40.42
CA GLU A 12 146.69 4.04 -41.32
C GLU A 12 146.20 5.33 -40.64
N GLU A 13 146.96 6.41 -40.75
CA GLU A 13 146.71 7.71 -40.10
C GLU A 13 145.33 8.30 -40.46
N GLN A 14 144.74 7.87 -41.59
CA GLN A 14 143.38 8.21 -42.03
C GLN A 14 142.27 7.53 -41.21
N GLU A 15 142.45 6.30 -40.74
CA GLU A 15 141.44 5.60 -39.92
C GLU A 15 141.35 6.18 -38.51
N LEU A 16 142.48 6.65 -37.96
CA LEU A 16 142.53 7.30 -36.65
C LEU A 16 141.79 8.65 -36.63
N GLN A 17 141.83 9.41 -37.73
CA GLN A 17 141.04 10.65 -37.88
C GLN A 17 139.54 10.38 -38.01
N ARG A 18 139.14 9.32 -38.71
CA ARG A 18 137.73 8.94 -38.89
C ARG A 18 137.07 8.53 -37.57
N LEU A 19 137.76 7.74 -36.76
CA LEU A 19 137.30 7.32 -35.43
C LEU A 19 137.18 8.52 -34.46
N ARG A 20 138.12 9.48 -34.49
CA ARG A 20 138.04 10.71 -33.67
C ARG A 20 136.87 11.63 -34.08
N GLN A 21 136.52 11.71 -35.37
CA GLN A 21 135.34 12.46 -35.82
C GLN A 21 134.02 11.79 -35.44
N GLN A 22 133.96 10.45 -35.45
CA GLN A 22 132.77 9.72 -35.00
C GLN A 22 132.57 9.85 -33.48
N GLU A 23 133.65 9.88 -32.70
CA GLU A 23 133.57 10.10 -31.25
C GLU A 23 133.08 11.51 -30.89
N SER A 24 133.46 12.55 -31.64
CA SER A 24 132.96 13.91 -31.39
C SER A 24 131.47 14.06 -31.72
N ARG A 25 130.97 13.38 -32.77
CA ARG A 25 129.53 13.33 -33.11
C ARG A 25 128.70 12.55 -32.09
N LEU A 26 129.24 11.49 -31.49
CA LEU A 26 128.56 10.76 -30.42
C LEU A 26 128.49 11.57 -29.13
N ARG A 27 129.52 12.37 -28.80
CA ARG A 27 129.50 13.27 -27.64
C ARG A 27 128.54 14.45 -27.80
N SER A 28 128.28 14.94 -29.03
CA SER A 28 127.27 15.99 -29.24
C SER A 28 125.84 15.46 -29.12
N VAL A 29 125.57 14.26 -29.64
CA VAL A 29 124.24 13.63 -29.53
C VAL A 29 123.89 13.23 -28.10
N GLN A 30 124.88 12.83 -27.28
CA GLN A 30 124.65 12.53 -25.86
C GLN A 30 124.41 13.78 -24.99
N ARG A 31 124.89 14.97 -25.39
CA ARG A 31 124.63 16.22 -24.65
C ARG A 31 123.23 16.79 -24.89
N ASP A 32 122.69 16.64 -26.10
CA ASP A 32 121.42 17.28 -26.50
C ASP A 32 120.18 16.38 -26.28
N LEU A 33 120.36 15.13 -25.85
CA LEU A 33 119.28 14.15 -25.63
C LEU A 33 118.30 14.53 -24.50
N PRO A 34 118.73 15.08 -23.35
CA PRO A 34 117.83 15.42 -22.24
C PRO A 34 116.85 16.55 -22.56
N GLU A 35 117.27 17.58 -23.31
CA GLU A 35 116.41 18.72 -23.67
C GLU A 35 115.30 18.33 -24.66
N ARG A 36 115.62 17.46 -25.64
CA ARG A 36 114.62 16.98 -26.61
C ARG A 36 113.52 16.11 -25.96
N LEU A 37 113.86 15.31 -24.95
CA LEU A 37 112.89 14.49 -24.24
C LEU A 37 111.92 15.33 -23.38
N ASN A 38 112.38 16.44 -22.80
CA ASN A 38 111.52 17.32 -22.02
C ASN A 38 110.54 18.11 -22.90
N ALA A 39 110.99 18.60 -24.06
CA ALA A 39 110.12 19.29 -25.02
C ALA A 39 108.96 18.39 -25.49
N VAL A 40 109.23 17.12 -25.82
CA VAL A 40 108.19 16.17 -26.24
C VAL A 40 107.20 15.86 -25.12
N ARG A 41 107.66 15.80 -23.86
CA ARG A 41 106.78 15.57 -22.69
C ARG A 41 105.83 16.73 -22.42
N GLU A 42 106.29 17.97 -22.52
CA GLU A 42 105.42 19.13 -22.33
C GLU A 42 104.40 19.27 -23.47
N GLN A 43 104.83 19.02 -24.70
CA GLN A 43 103.95 19.08 -25.87
C GLN A 43 102.84 18.02 -25.79
N ALA A 44 103.16 16.81 -25.32
CA ALA A 44 102.17 15.75 -25.10
C ALA A 44 101.16 16.09 -23.99
N ARG A 45 101.57 16.78 -22.91
CA ARG A 45 100.66 17.19 -21.84
C ARG A 45 99.68 18.28 -22.27
N GLN A 46 100.15 19.26 -23.04
CA GLN A 46 99.28 20.32 -23.56
C GLN A 46 98.26 19.78 -24.58
N GLU A 47 98.67 18.89 -25.48
CA GLU A 47 97.72 18.24 -26.40
C GLU A 47 96.66 17.42 -25.68
N PHE A 48 97.03 16.71 -24.61
CA PHE A 48 96.07 15.89 -23.86
C PHE A 48 95.02 16.74 -23.13
N GLN A 49 95.45 17.86 -22.54
CA GLN A 49 94.52 18.80 -21.88
C GLN A 49 93.57 19.47 -22.90
N GLN A 50 94.06 19.84 -24.08
CA GLN A 50 93.23 20.43 -25.13
C GLN A 50 92.18 19.45 -25.66
N ARG A 51 92.48 18.14 -25.70
CA ARG A 51 91.54 17.10 -26.16
C ARG A 51 90.46 16.75 -25.14
N LEU A 52 90.70 16.90 -23.84
CA LEU A 52 89.74 16.53 -22.79
C LEU A 52 88.74 17.66 -22.42
N ALA A 53 89.15 18.92 -22.52
CA ALA A 53 88.28 20.07 -22.20
C ALA A 53 86.90 20.08 -22.91
N PRO A 54 86.77 19.78 -24.21
CA PRO A 54 85.45 19.76 -24.86
C PRO A 54 84.56 18.59 -24.42
N LEU A 55 85.13 17.47 -23.96
CA LEU A 55 84.36 16.33 -23.47
C LEU A 55 83.76 16.59 -22.08
N GLU A 56 84.51 17.24 -21.19
CA GLU A 56 84.01 17.63 -19.87
C GLU A 56 82.88 18.66 -19.96
N ASN A 57 82.99 19.63 -20.88
CA ASN A 57 81.93 20.62 -21.13
C ASN A 57 80.65 19.96 -21.66
N ARG A 58 80.77 18.96 -22.54
CA ARG A 58 79.63 18.21 -23.05
C ARG A 58 78.94 17.39 -21.95
N ALA A 59 79.72 16.72 -21.10
CA ALA A 59 79.18 15.96 -19.97
C ALA A 59 78.39 16.84 -18.99
N ARG A 60 78.91 18.03 -18.66
CA ARG A 60 78.21 19.00 -17.78
C ARG A 60 76.91 19.53 -18.38
N GLN A 61 76.89 19.85 -19.69
CA GLN A 61 75.66 20.28 -20.35
C GLN A 61 74.59 19.19 -20.34
N GLN A 62 74.98 17.95 -20.62
CA GLN A 62 74.04 16.83 -20.66
C GLN A 62 73.44 16.53 -19.27
N GLU A 63 74.23 16.68 -18.20
CA GLU A 63 73.77 16.52 -16.82
C GLU A 63 72.75 17.61 -16.43
N GLN A 64 73.00 18.86 -16.82
CA GLN A 64 72.08 19.98 -16.59
C GLN A 64 70.74 19.82 -17.34
N GLU A 65 70.78 19.37 -18.59
CA GLU A 65 69.55 19.09 -19.37
C GLU A 65 68.74 17.95 -18.75
N THR A 66 69.42 16.89 -18.30
CA THR A 66 68.77 15.75 -17.63
C THR A 66 68.11 16.16 -16.30
N GLN A 67 68.74 17.07 -15.54
CA GLN A 67 68.16 17.60 -14.30
C GLN A 67 66.91 18.45 -14.57
N ARG A 68 66.90 19.28 -15.63
CA ARG A 68 65.73 20.09 -16.02
C ARG A 68 64.55 19.24 -16.50
N LEU A 69 64.82 18.16 -17.23
CA LEU A 69 63.79 17.20 -17.64
C LEU A 69 63.16 16.48 -16.44
N LYS A 70 63.97 16.10 -15.45
CA LYS A 70 63.46 15.48 -14.21
C LYS A 70 62.55 16.42 -13.41
N SER A 71 62.85 17.71 -13.34
CA SER A 71 61.96 18.67 -12.67
C SER A 71 60.66 18.90 -13.45
N GLY A 72 60.74 19.04 -14.79
CA GLY A 72 59.56 19.25 -15.63
C GLY A 72 58.56 18.08 -15.59
N LEU A 73 59.06 16.83 -15.58
CA LEU A 73 58.21 15.64 -15.45
C LEU A 73 57.52 15.55 -14.08
N LYS A 74 58.23 15.92 -13.01
CA LYS A 74 57.68 15.90 -11.65
C LYS A 74 56.58 16.95 -11.46
N ASP A 75 56.72 18.12 -12.07
CA ASP A 75 55.70 19.16 -12.03
C ASP A 75 54.46 18.78 -12.88
N LEU A 76 54.67 18.17 -14.03
CA LEU A 76 53.58 17.68 -14.89
C LEU A 76 52.80 16.55 -14.21
N GLU A 77 53.48 15.59 -13.59
CA GLU A 77 52.86 14.53 -12.79
C GLU A 77 52.01 15.12 -11.65
N LYS A 78 52.56 16.07 -10.90
CA LYS A 78 51.85 16.74 -9.80
C LYS A 78 50.63 17.53 -10.27
N GLN A 79 50.71 18.20 -11.42
CA GLN A 79 49.57 18.92 -12.00
C GLN A 79 48.49 17.96 -12.50
N THR A 80 48.89 16.85 -13.11
CA THR A 80 47.97 15.83 -13.64
C THR A 80 47.24 15.13 -12.49
N GLN A 81 47.96 14.79 -11.41
CA GLN A 81 47.37 14.18 -10.22
C GLN A 81 46.38 15.12 -9.52
N LYS A 82 46.71 16.41 -9.41
CA LYS A 82 45.77 17.43 -8.90
C LYS A 82 44.51 17.56 -9.76
N ARG A 83 44.66 17.57 -11.09
CA ARG A 83 43.52 17.65 -12.01
C ARG A 83 42.62 16.41 -11.92
N LEU A 84 43.21 15.22 -11.85
CA LEU A 84 42.47 13.96 -11.70
C LEU A 84 41.71 13.89 -10.37
N GLN A 85 42.32 14.36 -9.27
CA GLN A 85 41.64 14.45 -7.98
C GLN A 85 40.45 15.40 -8.02
N LYS A 86 40.62 16.57 -8.65
CA LYS A 86 39.53 17.54 -8.81
C LYS A 86 38.38 16.97 -9.63
N GLN A 87 38.68 16.34 -10.77
CA GLN A 87 37.66 15.68 -11.59
C GLN A 87 36.95 14.54 -10.86
N ARG A 88 37.65 13.74 -10.05
CA ARG A 88 37.02 12.70 -9.22
C ARG A 88 36.06 13.29 -8.20
N GLN A 89 36.44 14.39 -7.55
CA GLN A 89 35.57 15.08 -6.58
C GLN A 89 34.33 15.68 -7.26
N GLU A 90 34.51 16.33 -8.41
CA GLU A 90 33.41 16.88 -9.20
C GLU A 90 32.45 15.77 -9.67
N PHE A 91 32.99 14.64 -10.16
CA PHE A 91 32.20 13.49 -10.58
C PHE A 91 31.43 12.85 -9.41
N GLN A 92 32.09 12.63 -8.26
CA GLN A 92 31.42 12.09 -7.06
C GLN A 92 30.30 13.00 -6.58
N THR A 93 30.51 14.32 -6.64
CA THR A 93 29.48 15.29 -6.25
C THR A 93 28.31 15.27 -7.23
N ALA A 94 28.58 15.20 -8.54
CA ALA A 94 27.55 15.12 -9.57
C ALA A 94 26.74 13.82 -9.47
N VAL A 95 27.38 12.68 -9.19
CA VAL A 95 26.70 11.39 -8.98
C VAL A 95 25.79 11.46 -7.77
N ARG A 96 26.28 11.94 -6.61
CA ARG A 96 25.45 12.09 -5.40
C ARG A 96 24.26 13.03 -5.61
N GLN A 97 24.47 14.14 -6.33
CA GLN A 97 23.38 15.06 -6.67
C GLN A 97 22.36 14.41 -7.61
N SER A 98 22.82 13.58 -8.56
CA SER A 98 21.93 12.83 -9.45
C SER A 98 21.12 11.77 -8.71
N GLU A 99 21.75 11.01 -7.81
CA GLU A 99 21.10 10.01 -6.96
C GLU A 99 20.05 10.66 -6.07
N SER A 100 20.38 11.78 -5.42
CA SER A 100 19.44 12.53 -4.58
C SER A 100 18.23 13.03 -5.37
N ARG A 101 18.44 13.55 -6.60
CA ARG A 101 17.34 13.97 -7.48
C ARG A 101 16.47 12.79 -7.91
N GLN A 102 17.07 11.65 -8.24
CA GLN A 102 16.32 10.45 -8.60
C GLN A 102 15.50 9.90 -7.43
N GLN A 103 16.07 9.87 -6.21
CA GLN A 103 15.36 9.45 -5.01
C GLN A 103 14.17 10.39 -4.71
N GLN A 104 14.38 11.70 -4.79
CA GLN A 104 13.29 12.68 -4.61
C GLN A 104 12.17 12.51 -5.65
N ALA A 105 12.52 12.29 -6.91
CA ALA A 105 11.53 12.06 -7.97
C ALA A 105 10.75 10.75 -7.76
N LEU A 106 11.44 9.68 -7.35
CA LEU A 106 10.79 8.41 -7.00
C LEU A 106 9.85 8.60 -5.81
N GLN A 107 10.28 9.28 -4.74
CA GLN A 107 9.43 9.53 -3.57
C GLN A 107 8.17 10.32 -3.92
N GLN A 108 8.30 11.33 -4.80
CA GLN A 108 7.15 12.10 -5.26
C GLN A 108 6.16 11.22 -6.05
N GLU A 109 6.66 10.34 -6.92
CA GLU A 109 5.81 9.38 -7.65
C GLU A 109 5.19 8.33 -6.73
N THR A 110 5.91 7.82 -5.72
CA THR A 110 5.36 6.88 -4.73
C THR A 110 4.25 7.53 -3.90
N ASN A 111 4.49 8.74 -3.37
CA ASN A 111 3.47 9.50 -2.63
C ASN A 111 2.26 9.82 -3.51
N ARG A 112 2.48 10.13 -4.80
CA ARG A 112 1.41 10.39 -5.75
C ARG A 112 0.60 9.12 -6.05
N LEU A 113 1.26 7.99 -6.25
CA LEU A 113 0.63 6.69 -6.45
C LEU A 113 -0.16 6.24 -5.22
N GLU A 114 0.38 6.39 -4.01
CA GLU A 114 -0.33 6.08 -2.77
C GLU A 114 -1.56 6.98 -2.58
N SER A 115 -1.43 8.28 -2.83
CA SER A 115 -2.55 9.21 -2.78
C SER A 115 -3.62 8.83 -3.82
N ALA A 116 -3.21 8.47 -5.04
CA ALA A 116 -4.12 8.08 -6.10
C ALA A 116 -4.81 6.73 -5.80
N MET A 117 -4.10 5.77 -5.18
CA MET A 117 -4.68 4.51 -4.73
C MET A 117 -5.66 4.72 -3.58
N ARG A 118 -5.34 5.56 -2.59
CA ARG A 118 -6.26 5.89 -1.49
C ARG A 118 -7.51 6.58 -2.01
N GLN A 119 -7.36 7.57 -2.88
CA GLN A 119 -8.49 8.21 -3.55
C GLN A 119 -9.30 7.20 -4.35
N GLY A 120 -8.65 6.31 -5.10
CA GLY A 120 -9.33 5.23 -5.83
C GLY A 120 -10.08 4.25 -4.93
N PHE A 121 -9.52 3.87 -3.77
CA PHE A 121 -10.20 3.01 -2.80
C PHE A 121 -11.36 3.73 -2.09
N GLU A 122 -11.20 5.00 -1.76
CA GLU A 122 -12.28 5.83 -1.21
C GLU A 122 -13.40 6.05 -2.23
N GLU A 123 -13.05 6.28 -3.50
CA GLU A 123 -13.98 6.37 -4.61
C GLU A 123 -14.69 5.04 -4.83
N GLN A 124 -13.98 3.91 -4.88
CA GLN A 124 -14.58 2.58 -4.97
C GLN A 124 -15.48 2.26 -3.77
N ARG A 125 -15.09 2.64 -2.55
CA ARG A 125 -15.92 2.47 -1.34
C ARG A 125 -17.18 3.32 -1.44
N ARG A 126 -17.06 4.59 -1.86
CA ARG A 126 -18.22 5.48 -2.10
C ARG A 126 -19.12 4.93 -3.19
N GLU A 127 -18.56 4.47 -4.30
CA GLU A 127 -19.31 3.85 -5.40
C GLU A 127 -20.00 2.57 -4.93
N TYR A 128 -19.32 1.70 -4.18
CA TYR A 128 -19.91 0.49 -3.62
C TYR A 128 -21.06 0.81 -2.65
N LEU A 129 -20.86 1.75 -1.73
CA LEU A 129 -21.91 2.21 -0.81
C LEU A 129 -23.07 2.85 -1.57
N GLN A 130 -22.80 3.66 -2.61
CA GLN A 130 -23.85 4.26 -3.44
C GLN A 130 -24.62 3.21 -4.25
N ILE A 131 -23.92 2.24 -4.86
CA ILE A 131 -24.53 1.14 -5.60
C ILE A 131 -25.37 0.30 -4.64
N SER A 132 -24.86 -0.04 -3.46
CA SER A 132 -25.60 -0.77 -2.43
C SER A 132 -26.84 -0.01 -1.97
N GLN A 133 -26.72 1.29 -1.68
CA GLN A 133 -27.85 2.15 -1.32
C GLN A 133 -28.87 2.28 -2.47
N GLN A 134 -28.41 2.37 -3.71
CA GLN A 134 -29.28 2.45 -4.87
C GLN A 134 -29.99 1.13 -5.12
N GLN A 135 -29.28 0.00 -5.06
CA GLN A 135 -29.87 -1.33 -5.12
C GLN A 135 -30.91 -1.51 -4.00
N ARG A 136 -30.62 -1.05 -2.78
CA ARG A 136 -31.58 -1.08 -1.66
C ARG A 136 -32.84 -0.28 -1.98
N LYS A 137 -32.70 0.92 -2.54
CA LYS A 137 -33.86 1.73 -2.98
C LYS A 137 -34.64 1.04 -4.09
N GLU A 138 -33.97 0.45 -5.07
CA GLU A 138 -34.60 -0.30 -6.15
C GLU A 138 -35.33 -1.55 -5.63
N TYR A 139 -34.74 -2.28 -4.67
CA TYR A 139 -35.38 -3.42 -4.00
C TYR A 139 -36.60 -2.99 -3.18
N ILE A 140 -36.52 -1.89 -2.43
CA ILE A 140 -37.67 -1.33 -1.69
C ILE A 140 -38.79 -0.94 -2.67
N GLN A 141 -38.46 -0.26 -3.77
CA GLN A 141 -39.45 0.10 -4.78
C GLN A 141 -40.07 -1.12 -5.47
N LEU A 142 -39.27 -2.16 -5.73
CA LEU A 142 -39.76 -3.40 -6.32
C LEU A 142 -40.69 -4.15 -5.34
N LEU A 143 -40.35 -4.16 -4.05
CA LEU A 143 -41.20 -4.68 -2.98
C LEU A 143 -42.51 -3.90 -2.92
N GLU A 144 -42.48 -2.57 -2.87
CA GLU A 144 -43.69 -1.72 -2.87
C GLU A 144 -44.58 -2.00 -4.11
N GLN A 145 -43.98 -2.20 -5.29
CA GLN A 145 -44.71 -2.53 -6.51
C GLN A 145 -45.31 -3.94 -6.48
N GLN A 146 -44.56 -4.93 -5.98
CA GLN A 146 -45.09 -6.27 -5.78
C GLN A 146 -46.22 -6.26 -4.75
N ASP A 147 -46.07 -5.53 -3.65
CA ASP A 147 -47.07 -5.39 -2.59
C ASP A 147 -48.37 -4.81 -3.13
N ALA A 148 -48.31 -3.75 -3.93
CA ALA A 148 -49.50 -3.17 -4.56
C ALA A 148 -50.22 -4.19 -5.45
N LYS A 149 -49.45 -4.96 -6.22
CA LYS A 149 -49.99 -5.99 -7.12
C LYS A 149 -50.56 -7.19 -6.36
N PHE A 150 -49.92 -7.64 -5.28
CA PHE A 150 -50.44 -8.69 -4.42
C PHE A 150 -51.72 -8.26 -3.72
N THR A 151 -51.75 -7.02 -3.21
CA THR A 151 -52.96 -6.44 -2.60
C THR A 151 -54.12 -6.41 -3.59
N GLU A 152 -53.87 -6.02 -4.85
CA GLU A 152 -54.86 -6.03 -5.92
C GLU A 152 -55.38 -7.45 -6.21
N LEU A 153 -54.48 -8.42 -6.45
CA LEU A 153 -54.84 -9.81 -6.71
C LEU A 153 -55.66 -10.43 -5.58
N ILE A 154 -55.34 -10.11 -4.34
CA ILE A 154 -56.07 -10.63 -3.19
C ILE A 154 -57.43 -9.94 -3.06
N SER A 155 -57.52 -8.65 -3.36
CA SER A 155 -58.82 -7.95 -3.41
C SER A 155 -59.75 -8.55 -4.48
N GLU A 156 -59.20 -8.96 -5.63
CA GLU A 156 -59.94 -9.66 -6.68
C GLU A 156 -60.38 -11.05 -6.21
N GLU A 157 -59.47 -11.83 -5.62
CA GLU A 157 -59.80 -13.15 -5.06
C GLU A 157 -60.85 -13.05 -3.95
N ARG A 158 -60.79 -12.00 -3.12
CA ARG A 158 -61.76 -11.68 -2.07
C ARG A 158 -63.15 -11.46 -2.66
N GLN A 159 -63.26 -10.61 -3.69
CA GLN A 159 -64.54 -10.37 -4.35
C GLN A 159 -65.10 -11.66 -4.97
N ALA A 160 -64.26 -12.46 -5.61
CA ALA A 160 -64.65 -13.74 -6.19
C ALA A 160 -65.15 -14.73 -5.13
N ARG A 161 -64.43 -14.91 -4.02
CA ARG A 161 -64.84 -15.79 -2.91
C ARG A 161 -66.11 -15.29 -2.24
N GLN A 162 -66.26 -13.98 -2.03
CA GLN A 162 -67.44 -13.41 -1.42
C GLN A 162 -68.69 -13.65 -2.27
N GLU A 163 -68.56 -13.58 -3.59
CA GLU A 163 -69.66 -13.89 -4.52
C GLU A 163 -69.99 -15.39 -4.55
N GLN A 164 -68.98 -16.27 -4.55
CA GLN A 164 -69.19 -17.72 -4.45
C GLN A 164 -69.93 -18.11 -3.17
N ILE A 165 -69.57 -17.54 -2.02
CA ILE A 165 -70.23 -17.82 -0.74
C ILE A 165 -71.70 -17.35 -0.78
N LYS A 166 -71.98 -16.16 -1.33
CA LYS A 166 -73.37 -15.68 -1.49
C LYS A 166 -74.20 -16.65 -2.34
N GLN A 167 -73.64 -17.17 -3.44
CA GLN A 167 -74.32 -18.15 -4.29
C GLN A 167 -74.58 -19.47 -3.56
N VAL A 168 -73.62 -19.96 -2.77
CA VAL A 168 -73.78 -21.17 -1.96
C VAL A 168 -74.89 -20.98 -0.92
N VAL A 169 -74.92 -19.84 -0.22
CA VAL A 169 -75.94 -19.53 0.80
C VAL A 169 -77.33 -19.40 0.19
N ALA A 170 -77.46 -18.73 -0.96
CA ALA A 170 -78.73 -18.58 -1.68
C ALA A 170 -79.29 -19.94 -2.14
N ASN A 171 -78.44 -20.87 -2.55
CA ASN A 171 -78.86 -22.21 -2.97
C ASN A 171 -79.27 -23.14 -1.80
N ILE A 172 -79.00 -22.76 -0.55
CA ILE A 172 -79.29 -23.57 0.67
C ILE A 172 -80.57 -23.09 1.38
N GLU A 173 -81.40 -22.26 0.73
CA GLU A 173 -82.54 -21.58 1.38
C GLU A 173 -83.58 -22.49 2.08
N GLU A 174 -83.68 -23.79 1.76
CA GLU A 174 -84.75 -24.67 2.26
C GLU A 174 -84.43 -25.61 3.45
N GLU A 175 -83.16 -25.92 3.77
CA GLU A 175 -82.82 -26.84 4.89
C GLU A 175 -82.10 -26.15 6.06
N ARG A 176 -82.82 -25.92 7.16
CA ARG A 176 -82.31 -25.29 8.40
C ARG A 176 -81.11 -26.05 9.00
N GLU A 177 -81.13 -27.38 8.92
CA GLU A 177 -80.02 -28.24 9.37
C GLU A 177 -78.75 -28.03 8.52
N ARG A 178 -78.88 -27.88 7.20
CA ARG A 178 -77.73 -27.58 6.33
C ARG A 178 -77.12 -26.22 6.63
N LYS A 179 -77.93 -25.19 6.88
CA LYS A 179 -77.42 -23.86 7.25
C LYS A 179 -76.69 -23.88 8.60
N ALA A 180 -77.22 -24.63 9.57
CA ALA A 180 -76.55 -24.80 10.85
C ALA A 180 -75.21 -25.55 10.72
N GLN A 181 -75.17 -26.62 9.92
CA GLN A 181 -73.93 -27.34 9.65
C GLN A 181 -72.90 -26.44 8.93
N LEU A 182 -73.32 -25.73 7.88
CA LEU A 182 -72.47 -24.78 7.16
C LEU A 182 -71.90 -23.69 8.09
N ALA A 183 -72.72 -23.13 8.98
CA ALA A 183 -72.28 -22.14 9.95
C ALA A 183 -71.22 -22.71 10.92
N SER A 184 -71.40 -23.96 11.36
CA SER A 184 -70.46 -24.65 12.24
C SER A 184 -69.13 -24.95 11.54
N ASP A 185 -69.19 -25.44 10.30
CA ASP A 185 -68.00 -25.77 9.51
C ASP A 185 -67.20 -24.48 9.20
N MET A 186 -67.87 -23.41 8.75
CA MET A 186 -67.22 -22.11 8.54
C MET A 186 -66.60 -21.58 9.83
N LEU A 187 -67.29 -21.64 10.96
CA LEU A 187 -66.71 -21.16 12.22
C LEU A 187 -65.43 -21.93 12.58
N ALA A 188 -65.42 -23.25 12.42
CA ALA A 188 -64.25 -24.08 12.70
C ALA A 188 -63.07 -23.75 11.77
N ASP A 189 -63.32 -23.52 10.49
CA ASP A 189 -62.30 -23.11 9.53
C ASP A 189 -61.69 -21.75 9.90
N VAL A 190 -62.53 -20.77 10.26
CA VAL A 190 -62.05 -19.43 10.62
C VAL A 190 -61.31 -19.43 11.97
N GLU A 191 -61.75 -20.25 12.93
CA GLU A 191 -61.01 -20.47 14.18
C GLU A 191 -59.62 -21.04 13.93
N THR A 192 -59.48 -21.97 12.97
CA THR A 192 -58.18 -22.51 12.57
C THR A 192 -57.26 -21.43 12.01
N VAL A 193 -57.78 -20.53 11.17
CA VAL A 193 -57.01 -19.39 10.64
C VAL A 193 -56.58 -18.44 11.76
N TRP A 194 -57.49 -18.14 12.70
CA TRP A 194 -57.16 -17.29 13.85
C TRP A 194 -56.04 -17.89 14.71
N GLU A 195 -56.08 -19.20 14.98
CA GLU A 195 -55.05 -19.90 15.75
C GLU A 195 -53.69 -19.90 15.04
N GLN A 196 -53.67 -20.07 13.72
CA GLN A 196 -52.46 -19.97 12.91
C GLN A 196 -51.85 -18.57 13.01
N ILE A 197 -52.66 -17.51 12.85
CA ILE A 197 -52.16 -16.13 12.97
C ILE A 197 -51.60 -15.87 14.37
N ASN A 198 -52.27 -16.37 15.42
CA ASN A 198 -51.82 -16.20 16.80
C ASN A 198 -50.49 -16.92 17.10
N ARG A 199 -50.24 -18.05 16.44
CA ARG A 199 -49.05 -18.88 16.69
C ARG A 199 -47.85 -18.43 15.85
N ASP A 200 -48.08 -18.12 14.59
CA ASP A 200 -47.01 -18.03 13.59
C ASP A 200 -46.55 -16.59 13.34
N TYR A 201 -47.31 -15.57 13.78
CA TYR A 201 -47.00 -14.15 13.53
C TYR A 201 -46.81 -13.34 14.81
N GLN A 202 -45.95 -12.34 14.74
CA GLN A 202 -45.75 -11.35 15.81
C GLN A 202 -46.84 -10.25 15.78
N HIS A 203 -48.10 -10.66 15.84
CA HIS A 203 -49.24 -9.77 15.64
C HIS A 203 -49.34 -8.64 16.66
N GLU A 204 -48.94 -8.86 17.93
CA GLU A 204 -48.93 -7.79 18.95
C GLU A 204 -47.91 -6.69 18.66
N ARG A 205 -46.83 -7.03 17.94
CA ARG A 205 -45.77 -6.09 17.59
C ARG A 205 -46.18 -5.21 16.41
N PHE A 206 -46.77 -5.83 15.38
CA PHE A 206 -47.07 -5.16 14.11
C PHE A 206 -48.49 -4.58 14.03
N ALA A 207 -49.45 -5.16 14.77
CA ALA A 207 -50.86 -4.79 14.78
C ALA A 207 -51.49 -5.04 16.18
N PRO A 208 -51.07 -4.30 17.22
CA PRO A 208 -51.44 -4.56 18.60
C PRO A 208 -52.96 -4.60 18.81
N GLY A 209 -53.44 -5.64 19.51
CA GLY A 209 -54.86 -5.82 19.84
C GLY A 209 -55.81 -6.19 18.68
N ARG A 210 -55.37 -6.13 17.41
CA ARG A 210 -56.24 -6.42 16.26
C ARG A 210 -56.72 -7.86 16.23
N LEU A 211 -55.85 -8.82 16.55
CA LEU A 211 -56.24 -10.23 16.58
C LEU A 211 -57.22 -10.55 17.71
N ALA A 212 -57.08 -9.86 18.85
CA ALA A 212 -58.01 -9.96 19.98
C ALA A 212 -59.40 -9.39 19.61
N ASP A 213 -59.45 -8.33 18.81
CA ASP A 213 -60.72 -7.79 18.30
C ASP A 213 -61.46 -8.79 17.42
N LEU A 214 -60.74 -9.49 16.53
CA LEU A 214 -61.33 -10.49 15.63
C LEU A 214 -61.81 -11.74 16.37
N ARG A 215 -61.20 -12.07 17.52
CA ARG A 215 -61.69 -13.14 18.40
C ARG A 215 -63.12 -12.89 18.88
N ARG A 216 -63.47 -11.62 19.15
CA ARG A 216 -64.85 -11.24 19.53
C ARG A 216 -65.86 -11.52 18.42
N GLY A 217 -65.43 -11.42 17.16
CA GLY A 217 -66.23 -11.80 15.98
C GLY A 217 -66.57 -13.29 15.96
N LEU A 218 -65.61 -14.15 16.27
CA LEU A 218 -65.80 -15.60 16.38
C LEU A 218 -66.73 -15.97 17.54
N GLU A 219 -66.58 -15.31 18.70
CA GLU A 219 -67.46 -15.51 19.85
C GLU A 219 -68.91 -15.12 19.52
N MET A 220 -69.13 -14.03 18.77
CA MET A 220 -70.46 -13.65 18.29
C MET A 220 -71.04 -14.67 17.31
N ALA A 221 -70.25 -15.17 16.35
CA ALA A 221 -70.69 -16.21 15.44
C ALA A 221 -71.08 -17.49 16.19
N ARG A 222 -70.27 -17.91 17.17
CA ARG A 222 -70.55 -19.06 18.05
C ARG A 222 -71.85 -18.89 18.83
N SER A 223 -72.10 -17.70 19.39
CA SER A 223 -73.35 -17.38 20.09
C SER A 223 -74.57 -17.45 19.16
N ASN A 224 -74.43 -16.99 17.92
CA ASN A 224 -75.51 -17.05 16.93
C ASN A 224 -75.87 -18.49 16.54
N ILE A 225 -74.87 -19.38 16.40
CA ILE A 225 -75.10 -20.82 16.16
C ILE A 225 -75.88 -21.44 17.32
N GLN A 226 -75.47 -21.18 18.57
CA GLN A 226 -76.15 -21.70 19.76
C GLN A 226 -77.60 -21.20 19.88
N SER A 227 -77.86 -20.00 19.38
CA SER A 227 -79.20 -19.39 19.37
C SER A 227 -80.06 -19.84 18.17
N GLY A 228 -79.52 -20.69 17.28
CA GLY A 228 -80.22 -21.17 16.09
C GLY A 228 -80.40 -20.12 14.99
N VAL A 229 -79.58 -19.06 15.01
CA VAL A 229 -79.57 -17.95 14.03
C VAL A 229 -78.41 -18.18 13.05
N SER A 230 -78.53 -19.22 12.23
CA SER A 230 -77.45 -19.69 11.34
C SER A 230 -77.03 -18.65 10.30
N GLU A 231 -77.96 -17.86 9.74
CA GLU A 231 -77.63 -16.83 8.75
C GLU A 231 -76.72 -15.73 9.34
N ALA A 232 -76.99 -15.29 10.58
CA ALA A 232 -76.15 -14.30 11.25
C ALA A 232 -74.79 -14.89 11.67
N ALA A 233 -74.76 -16.17 12.01
CA ALA A 233 -73.50 -16.87 12.27
C ALA A 233 -72.62 -16.95 11.01
N ILE A 234 -73.20 -17.33 9.86
CA ILE A 234 -72.50 -17.38 8.56
C ILE A 234 -71.96 -16.00 8.19
N ALA A 235 -72.79 -14.95 8.29
CA ALA A 235 -72.37 -13.59 7.96
C ALA A 235 -71.22 -13.10 8.86
N ASN A 236 -71.30 -13.35 10.17
CA ASN A 236 -70.25 -12.96 11.11
C ASN A 236 -68.95 -13.75 10.90
N ALA A 237 -69.04 -15.07 10.68
CA ALA A 237 -67.88 -15.90 10.37
C ALA A 237 -67.22 -15.48 9.05
N GLN A 238 -68.01 -15.17 8.02
CA GLN A 238 -67.50 -14.65 6.74
C GLN A 238 -66.78 -13.32 6.91
N GLN A 239 -67.39 -12.36 7.62
CA GLN A 239 -66.75 -11.07 7.84
C GLN A 239 -65.45 -11.22 8.63
N THR A 240 -65.47 -12.04 9.69
CA THR A 240 -64.28 -12.30 10.52
C THR A 240 -63.17 -12.97 9.71
N TYR A 241 -63.51 -13.90 8.81
CA TYR A 241 -62.54 -14.50 7.88
C TYR A 241 -61.87 -13.45 6.99
N LEU A 242 -62.66 -12.56 6.39
CA LEU A 242 -62.13 -11.50 5.52
C LEU A 242 -61.18 -10.59 6.29
N ASP A 243 -61.56 -10.20 7.51
CA ASP A 243 -60.74 -9.33 8.34
C ASP A 243 -59.46 -10.05 8.85
N LEU A 244 -59.51 -11.36 9.08
CA LEU A 244 -58.33 -12.17 9.39
C LEU A 244 -57.39 -12.32 8.19
N ALA A 245 -57.93 -12.49 6.99
CA ALA A 245 -57.14 -12.51 5.76
C ALA A 245 -56.43 -11.16 5.55
N ASP A 246 -57.15 -10.04 5.70
CA ASP A 246 -56.58 -8.70 5.62
C ASP A 246 -55.46 -8.50 6.68
N LEU A 247 -55.72 -8.92 7.94
CA LEU A 247 -54.71 -8.85 9.01
C LEU A 247 -53.48 -9.69 8.69
N ARG A 248 -53.64 -10.92 8.22
CA ARG A 248 -52.51 -11.79 7.89
C ARG A 248 -51.59 -11.15 6.85
N LEU A 249 -52.16 -10.50 5.84
CA LEU A 249 -51.38 -9.84 4.79
C LEU A 249 -50.64 -8.62 5.30
N GLU A 250 -51.31 -7.81 6.13
CA GLU A 250 -50.66 -6.69 6.80
C GLU A 250 -49.47 -7.16 7.65
N LEU A 251 -49.62 -8.30 8.36
CA LEU A 251 -48.56 -8.89 9.16
C LEU A 251 -47.42 -9.44 8.30
N GLU A 252 -47.71 -10.19 7.24
CA GLU A 252 -46.70 -10.67 6.29
C GLU A 252 -45.89 -9.52 5.69
N GLN A 253 -46.56 -8.43 5.30
CA GLN A 253 -45.92 -7.25 4.74
C GLN A 253 -45.00 -6.58 5.76
N LYS A 254 -45.51 -6.28 6.97
CA LYS A 254 -44.74 -5.60 8.01
C LYS A 254 -43.57 -6.44 8.49
N GLU A 255 -43.72 -7.76 8.53
CA GLU A 255 -42.64 -8.67 8.90
C GLU A 255 -41.54 -8.69 7.82
N GLN A 256 -41.90 -8.77 6.54
CA GLN A 256 -40.91 -8.70 5.44
C GLN A 256 -40.18 -7.36 5.43
N GLU A 257 -40.91 -6.25 5.56
CA GLU A 257 -40.33 -4.92 5.66
C GLU A 257 -39.34 -4.86 6.82
N TRP A 258 -39.75 -5.31 8.01
CA TRP A 258 -38.88 -5.33 9.17
C TRP A 258 -37.62 -6.18 8.96
N GLN A 259 -37.76 -7.41 8.46
CA GLN A 259 -36.64 -8.30 8.20
C GLN A 259 -35.63 -7.68 7.24
N LEU A 260 -36.10 -6.98 6.20
CA LEU A 260 -35.24 -6.26 5.26
C LEU A 260 -34.41 -5.18 5.97
N PHE A 261 -35.07 -4.32 6.77
CA PHE A 261 -34.36 -3.25 7.48
C PHE A 261 -33.41 -3.80 8.54
N TYR A 262 -33.83 -4.82 9.29
CA TYR A 262 -33.03 -5.44 10.34
C TYR A 262 -31.78 -6.09 9.78
N ASN A 263 -31.91 -6.91 8.74
CA ASN A 263 -30.77 -7.59 8.12
C ASN A 263 -29.77 -6.60 7.51
N ALA A 264 -30.26 -5.53 6.88
CA ALA A 264 -29.39 -4.50 6.32
C ALA A 264 -28.63 -3.73 7.43
N ALA A 265 -29.32 -3.30 8.49
CA ALA A 265 -28.66 -2.64 9.62
C ALA A 265 -27.65 -3.57 10.31
N TRP A 266 -27.98 -4.84 10.45
CA TRP A 266 -27.10 -5.87 11.00
C TRP A 266 -25.84 -6.06 10.15
N GLU A 267 -25.99 -6.19 8.83
CA GLU A 267 -24.88 -6.37 7.90
C GLU A 267 -23.96 -5.14 7.87
N ASP A 268 -24.53 -3.93 7.80
CA ASP A 268 -23.78 -2.67 7.84
C ASP A 268 -22.95 -2.55 9.13
N LEU A 269 -23.54 -2.90 10.28
CA LEU A 269 -22.86 -2.87 11.57
C LEU A 269 -21.74 -3.91 11.67
N GLN A 270 -21.99 -5.15 11.24
CA GLN A 270 -20.98 -6.21 11.27
C GLN A 270 -19.80 -5.90 10.34
N SER A 271 -20.08 -5.33 9.16
CA SER A 271 -19.05 -4.84 8.24
C SER A 271 -18.18 -3.76 8.89
N LEU A 272 -18.80 -2.78 9.57
CA LEU A 272 -18.11 -1.71 10.25
C LEU A 272 -17.25 -2.21 11.43
N ILE A 273 -17.78 -3.14 12.23
CA ILE A 273 -17.03 -3.80 13.31
C ILE A 273 -15.80 -4.54 12.75
N ALA A 274 -15.97 -5.28 11.64
CA ALA A 274 -14.87 -5.99 11.01
C ALA A 274 -13.81 -5.02 10.46
N GLU A 275 -14.21 -3.90 9.84
CA GLU A 275 -13.28 -2.85 9.39
C GLU A 275 -12.49 -2.25 10.56
N VAL A 276 -13.14 -1.95 11.69
CA VAL A 276 -12.48 -1.43 12.90
C VAL A 276 -11.44 -2.42 13.43
N GLN A 277 -11.81 -3.70 13.57
CA GLN A 277 -10.90 -4.74 14.04
C GLN A 277 -9.71 -4.93 13.11
N ALA A 278 -9.92 -4.88 11.79
CA ALA A 278 -8.85 -4.99 10.80
C ALA A 278 -7.88 -3.79 10.81
N ASN A 279 -8.36 -2.61 11.20
CA ASN A 279 -7.56 -1.39 11.23
C ASN A 279 -6.96 -1.08 12.62
N ARG A 280 -7.15 -1.95 13.63
CA ARG A 280 -6.62 -1.74 14.98
C ARG A 280 -5.10 -1.70 15.03
N GLU A 281 -4.46 -2.63 14.33
CA GLU A 281 -3.02 -2.66 14.12
C GLU A 281 -2.72 -2.34 12.66
N CYS A 282 -2.01 -1.23 12.42
CA CYS A 282 -1.67 -0.79 11.08
C CYS A 282 -0.16 -0.76 10.87
N GLU A 283 0.25 -0.94 9.62
CA GLU A 283 1.63 -0.81 9.19
C GLU A 283 1.79 0.47 8.39
N ILE A 284 2.78 1.27 8.74
CA ILE A 284 3.22 2.45 7.98
C ILE A 284 4.68 2.26 7.60
N GLU A 285 4.99 2.59 6.36
CA GLU A 285 6.37 2.67 5.88
C GLU A 285 6.90 4.08 6.18
N VAL A 286 7.99 4.15 6.94
CA VAL A 286 8.66 5.40 7.32
C VAL A 286 10.10 5.34 6.80
N GLY A 287 10.47 6.29 5.95
CA GLY A 287 11.79 6.35 5.30
C GLY A 287 11.70 6.53 3.78
N GLN A 288 12.85 6.61 3.10
CA GLN A 288 12.92 6.70 1.63
C GLN A 288 13.76 5.55 1.06
N GLY A 289 13.28 4.89 0.01
CA GLY A 289 14.07 3.90 -0.75
C GLY A 289 14.35 2.60 0.01
N SER A 290 15.61 2.11 -0.02
CA SER A 290 16.03 0.85 0.61
C SER A 290 16.00 0.87 2.13
N ASP A 291 15.85 2.04 2.73
CA ASP A 291 15.91 2.28 4.17
C ASP A 291 14.50 2.54 4.74
N ALA A 292 13.44 2.29 3.95
CA ALA A 292 12.06 2.34 4.42
C ALA A 292 11.83 1.23 5.46
N GLU A 293 11.62 1.63 6.70
CA GLU A 293 11.27 0.71 7.77
C GLU A 293 9.76 0.63 7.92
N LYS A 294 9.26 -0.61 8.00
CA LYS A 294 7.87 -0.89 8.30
C LYS A 294 7.64 -0.84 9.80
N PHE A 295 6.87 0.15 10.25
CA PHE A 295 6.50 0.28 11.64
C PHE A 295 5.05 -0.16 11.83
N LYS A 296 4.85 -1.16 12.68
CA LYS A 296 3.52 -1.53 13.16
C LYS A 296 3.16 -0.67 14.35
N PHE A 297 1.95 -0.12 14.32
CA PHE A 297 1.42 0.68 15.41
C PHE A 297 -0.01 0.31 15.73
N GLU A 298 -0.36 0.44 17.00
CA GLU A 298 -1.72 0.34 17.48
C GLU A 298 -2.40 1.70 17.31
N VAL A 299 -3.43 1.77 16.48
CA VAL A 299 -4.12 3.02 16.14
C VAL A 299 -4.65 3.72 17.38
N ASP A 300 -5.24 2.97 18.32
CA ASP A 300 -5.89 3.51 19.52
C ASP A 300 -4.94 4.31 20.42
N TYR A 301 -3.68 3.86 20.52
CA TYR A 301 -2.63 4.57 21.26
C TYR A 301 -2.36 5.97 20.68
N TRP A 302 -2.41 6.11 19.35
CA TRP A 302 -2.10 7.35 18.65
C TRP A 302 -3.27 8.32 18.53
N VAL A 303 -4.47 7.88 18.92
CA VAL A 303 -5.69 8.71 18.94
C VAL A 303 -6.27 8.86 20.35
N ASP A 304 -5.44 8.65 21.37
CA ASP A 304 -5.80 8.82 22.78
C ASP A 304 -7.07 8.04 23.20
N GLY A 305 -7.26 6.82 22.69
CA GLY A 305 -8.40 5.98 23.07
C GLY A 305 -9.69 6.20 22.25
N ARG A 306 -9.68 7.10 21.27
CA ARG A 306 -10.87 7.41 20.44
C ARG A 306 -11.36 6.21 19.62
N LEU A 307 -10.47 5.26 19.26
CA LEU A 307 -10.88 4.03 18.57
C LEU A 307 -11.61 3.09 19.55
N SER A 308 -11.13 2.96 20.78
CA SER A 308 -11.80 2.20 21.84
C SER A 308 -13.18 2.78 22.21
N GLU A 309 -13.34 4.10 22.20
CA GLU A 309 -14.65 4.74 22.39
C GLU A 309 -15.61 4.41 21.25
N TYR A 310 -15.12 4.45 20.01
CA TYR A 310 -15.88 4.08 18.83
C TYR A 310 -16.28 2.59 18.82
N GLU A 311 -15.36 1.69 19.19
CA GLU A 311 -15.66 0.24 19.38
C GLU A 311 -16.79 0.03 20.40
N LYS A 312 -16.81 0.78 21.49
CA LYS A 312 -17.89 0.69 22.49
C LYS A 312 -19.25 1.12 21.95
N GLN A 313 -19.29 2.19 21.15
CA GLN A 313 -20.53 2.65 20.51
C GLN A 313 -21.08 1.58 19.55
N LEU A 314 -20.23 0.98 18.73
CA LEU A 314 -20.63 -0.11 17.84
C LEU A 314 -21.11 -1.35 18.61
N ALA A 315 -20.44 -1.70 19.71
CA ALA A 315 -20.85 -2.82 20.57
C ALA A 315 -22.19 -2.56 21.27
N GLU A 316 -22.48 -1.30 21.64
CA GLU A 316 -23.77 -0.92 22.21
C GLU A 316 -24.89 -1.07 21.17
N LEU A 317 -24.70 -0.59 19.95
CA LEU A 317 -25.64 -0.78 18.84
C LEU A 317 -25.84 -2.27 18.51
N GLU A 318 -24.76 -3.07 18.54
CA GLU A 318 -24.84 -4.51 18.31
C GLU A 318 -25.68 -5.20 19.39
N SER A 319 -25.47 -4.81 20.65
CA SER A 319 -26.26 -5.32 21.77
C SER A 319 -27.72 -4.90 21.68
N GLN A 320 -28.01 -3.67 21.24
CA GLN A 320 -29.38 -3.17 21.06
C GLN A 320 -30.10 -3.95 19.96
N LEU A 321 -29.48 -4.16 18.79
CA LEU A 321 -30.06 -4.95 17.71
C LEU A 321 -30.30 -6.41 18.15
N LYS A 322 -29.31 -7.06 18.78
CA LYS A 322 -29.45 -8.44 19.28
C LYS A 322 -30.53 -8.59 20.34
N ALA A 323 -30.53 -7.74 21.36
CA ALA A 323 -31.53 -7.80 22.43
C ALA A 323 -32.93 -7.45 21.92
N GLY A 324 -32.98 -6.58 20.90
CA GLY A 324 -34.19 -6.04 20.32
C GLY A 324 -34.81 -6.87 19.19
N GLU A 325 -34.22 -7.99 18.77
CA GLU A 325 -34.68 -8.81 17.64
C GLU A 325 -36.19 -9.16 17.72
N SER A 326 -36.71 -9.36 18.93
CA SER A 326 -38.11 -9.72 19.17
C SER A 326 -39.01 -8.55 19.58
N THR A 327 -38.46 -7.36 19.84
CA THR A 327 -39.21 -6.23 20.43
C THR A 327 -39.15 -4.95 19.63
N LEU A 328 -38.08 -4.70 18.87
CA LEU A 328 -37.88 -3.46 18.11
C LEU A 328 -38.94 -3.34 17.03
N THR A 329 -39.57 -2.19 16.88
CA THR A 329 -40.45 -1.86 15.77
C THR A 329 -39.68 -1.59 14.48
N THR A 330 -40.37 -1.54 13.34
CA THR A 330 -39.77 -1.20 12.04
C THR A 330 -39.11 0.18 12.07
N GLU A 331 -39.76 1.15 12.71
CA GLU A 331 -39.27 2.52 12.81
C GLU A 331 -38.02 2.61 13.71
N GLU A 332 -37.97 1.85 14.81
CA GLU A 332 -36.78 1.79 15.66
C GLU A 332 -35.60 1.15 14.91
N VAL A 333 -35.83 0.08 14.12
CA VAL A 333 -34.76 -0.52 13.31
C VAL A 333 -34.29 0.40 12.19
N LYS A 334 -35.20 1.17 11.56
CA LYS A 334 -34.82 2.21 10.60
C LYS A 334 -33.92 3.28 11.24
N GLN A 335 -34.28 3.76 12.43
CA GLN A 335 -33.48 4.73 13.18
C GLN A 335 -32.09 4.18 13.52
N LEU A 336 -32.00 2.94 14.02
CA LEU A 336 -30.70 2.30 14.27
C LEU A 336 -29.87 2.18 12.98
N GLY A 337 -30.49 1.84 11.85
CA GLY A 337 -29.81 1.81 10.56
C GLY A 337 -29.26 3.18 10.12
N GLU A 338 -29.98 4.26 10.38
CA GLU A 338 -29.52 5.63 10.14
C GLU A 338 -28.34 6.01 11.04
N GLU A 339 -28.40 5.65 12.33
CA GLU A 339 -27.30 5.86 13.28
C GLU A 339 -26.03 5.11 12.85
N ILE A 340 -26.15 3.84 12.46
CA ILE A 340 -25.03 3.04 11.93
C ILE A 340 -24.42 3.69 10.69
N THR A 341 -25.26 4.17 9.77
CA THR A 341 -24.81 4.85 8.56
C THR A 341 -24.07 6.15 8.89
N ALA A 342 -24.53 6.90 9.89
CA ALA A 342 -23.89 8.14 10.33
C ALA A 342 -22.51 7.91 10.97
N LEU A 343 -22.25 6.71 11.51
CA LEU A 343 -20.97 6.34 12.12
C LEU A 343 -19.92 5.86 11.10
N GLN A 344 -20.31 5.42 9.90
CA GLN A 344 -19.39 4.96 8.85
C GLN A 344 -18.19 5.88 8.54
N PRO A 345 -18.32 7.22 8.44
CA PRO A 345 -17.19 8.10 8.17
C PRO A 345 -16.20 8.21 9.35
N THR A 346 -16.63 7.95 10.58
CA THR A 346 -15.84 8.20 11.80
C THR A 346 -14.56 7.36 11.85
N LEU A 347 -14.58 6.12 11.34
CA LEU A 347 -13.35 5.30 11.25
C LEU A 347 -12.29 5.97 10.36
N GLY A 348 -12.70 6.57 9.24
CA GLY A 348 -11.78 7.28 8.35
C GLY A 348 -11.09 8.45 9.04
N GLU A 349 -11.86 9.24 9.80
CA GLU A 349 -11.35 10.37 10.58
C GLU A 349 -10.37 9.93 11.67
N ILE A 350 -10.68 8.84 12.38
CA ILE A 350 -9.79 8.27 13.41
C ILE A 350 -8.47 7.83 12.78
N MET A 351 -8.53 7.13 11.64
CA MET A 351 -7.34 6.67 10.91
C MET A 351 -6.48 7.83 10.39
N GLU A 352 -7.09 8.91 9.92
CA GLU A 352 -6.38 10.11 9.49
C GLU A 352 -5.67 10.79 10.67
N GLN A 353 -6.36 10.94 11.81
CA GLN A 353 -5.79 11.51 13.02
C GLN A 353 -4.60 10.69 13.56
N ALA A 354 -4.71 9.36 13.54
CA ALA A 354 -3.62 8.47 13.93
C ALA A 354 -2.37 8.71 13.09
N LYS A 355 -2.52 8.75 11.76
CA LYS A 355 -1.41 9.01 10.82
C LYS A 355 -0.76 10.37 11.05
N LEU A 356 -1.56 11.42 11.24
CA LEU A 356 -1.04 12.77 11.51
C LEU A 356 -0.25 12.84 12.83
N SER A 357 -0.74 12.14 13.87
CA SER A 357 -0.07 12.10 15.18
C SER A 357 1.27 11.39 15.11
N ILE A 358 1.36 10.31 14.32
CA ILE A 358 2.62 9.59 14.09
C ILE A 358 3.62 10.45 13.34
N LEU A 359 3.22 11.06 12.20
CA LEU A 359 4.08 11.96 11.44
C LEU A 359 4.58 13.13 12.30
N GLY A 360 3.70 13.71 13.13
CA GLY A 360 4.04 14.80 14.04
C GLY A 360 4.96 14.40 15.22
N SER A 361 5.03 13.12 15.56
CA SER A 361 5.97 12.60 16.57
C SER A 361 7.36 12.36 15.97
N GLN A 362 7.43 11.88 14.73
CA GLN A 362 8.68 11.66 14.00
C GLN A 362 9.39 13.00 13.71
N LEU A 363 8.63 14.02 13.28
CA LEU A 363 9.16 15.38 13.06
C LEU A 363 9.66 16.09 14.33
N ARG A 364 9.30 15.59 15.52
CA ARG A 364 9.77 16.13 16.83
C ARG A 364 10.99 15.38 17.37
N ALA A 365 11.27 14.19 16.85
CA ALA A 365 12.38 13.34 17.27
C ALA A 365 13.64 13.54 16.42
N GLU A 366 13.48 14.06 15.19
CA GLU A 366 14.56 14.67 14.39
C GLU A 366 14.90 16.10 14.87
#